data_AF-A0A535G5S2-F1
#
_entry.id   AF-A0A535G5S2-F1
#
_cell.length_a   1.000
_cell.length_b   1.000
_cell.length_c   1.000
_cell.angle_alpha   90.00
_cell.angle_beta   90.00
_cell.angle_gamma   90.00
#
_symmetry.space_group_name_H-M   'P 1'
#
loop_
_entity.id
_entity.type
_entity.pdbx_description
1 polymer ?
#
loop_
_entity_poly.entity_id
_entity_poly.type
_entity_poly.pdbx_seq_one_letter_code
_entity_poly.pdbx_strand_id
1 'polypeptide(L)'
;MLKEGDRRARRTAIGIADRFKDLSNWLVEGEATASQGYLTSAAGASHRPSRAWYGQVMPGSWAPNVDQRLFFAVLEAWTALKPALSQGVMASLIWEQQKAEITSYTQRGWRNVLDKLSFSSAVIAGALRDSGFDTVTVRINATSADYDLDAGGRVIRGDTDPWDWTEDWIFQRPSTLVTGQSGTITSQACPNCGASVNVDITSICPFCDAAVISGKFGWLLTRIDRI
;
A
#
# COMPACT_ATOMS: atom_id res chain seq x y z
N MET A 1 47.88 -33.49 -11.70
CA MET A 1 46.94 -33.93 -12.76
C MET A 1 45.82 -34.73 -12.12
N LEU A 2 44.75 -34.05 -11.67
CA LEU A 2 43.51 -34.64 -11.16
C LEU A 2 42.37 -33.72 -11.61
N LYS A 3 41.31 -34.34 -12.15
CA LYS A 3 40.29 -33.75 -13.04
C LYS A 3 39.35 -32.79 -12.31
N GLU A 4 39.10 -31.65 -12.97
CA GLU A 4 38.07 -30.65 -12.64
C GLU A 4 36.68 -31.24 -12.97
N GLY A 5 35.98 -31.73 -11.95
CA GLY A 5 34.64 -32.30 -12.05
C GLY A 5 33.57 -31.33 -11.54
N ASP A 6 32.89 -30.69 -12.49
CA ASP A 6 31.51 -30.21 -12.48
C ASP A 6 30.83 -30.07 -11.10
N ARG A 7 30.97 -28.88 -10.49
CA ARG A 7 30.16 -28.46 -9.34
C ARG A 7 29.11 -27.43 -9.79
N ARG A 8 28.22 -27.85 -10.68
CA ARG A 8 26.98 -27.12 -11.01
C ARG A 8 26.13 -27.08 -9.75
N ALA A 9 26.22 -25.98 -8.98
CA ALA A 9 25.32 -25.70 -7.88
C ALA A 9 23.89 -25.77 -8.41
N ARG A 10 23.16 -26.83 -8.06
CA ARG A 10 21.73 -26.92 -8.25
C ARG A 10 21.12 -25.76 -7.48
N ARG A 11 20.79 -24.67 -8.17
CA ARG A 11 19.85 -23.67 -7.69
C ARG A 11 18.52 -24.39 -7.55
N THR A 12 18.24 -24.93 -6.36
CA THR A 12 16.90 -25.37 -6.00
C THR A 12 16.03 -24.12 -6.13
N ALA A 13 15.17 -24.10 -7.13
CA ALA A 13 14.19 -23.05 -7.30
C ALA A 13 13.21 -23.17 -6.14
N ILE A 14 13.49 -22.46 -5.04
CA ILE A 14 12.55 -22.28 -3.94
C ILE A 14 11.34 -21.58 -4.56
N GLY A 15 10.22 -22.31 -4.66
CA GLY A 15 9.04 -21.85 -5.36
C GLY A 15 8.38 -20.69 -4.63
N ILE A 16 7.56 -19.92 -5.35
CA ILE A 16 6.70 -18.87 -4.77
C ILE A 16 5.87 -19.42 -3.59
N ALA A 17 5.38 -20.66 -3.69
CA ALA A 17 4.63 -21.33 -2.62
C ALA A 17 5.45 -21.54 -1.33
N ASP A 18 6.76 -21.78 -1.43
CA ASP A 18 7.62 -21.96 -0.26
C ASP A 18 7.89 -20.62 0.44
N ARG A 19 8.13 -19.54 -0.32
CA ARG A 19 8.20 -18.18 0.25
C ARG A 19 6.88 -17.73 0.88
N PHE A 20 5.73 -18.12 0.31
CA PHE A 20 4.41 -17.80 0.85
C PHE A 20 4.08 -18.56 2.13
N LYS A 21 4.52 -19.81 2.26
CA LYS A 21 4.45 -20.54 3.53
C LYS A 21 5.28 -19.82 4.60
N ASP A 22 6.51 -19.43 4.28
CA ASP A 22 7.37 -18.67 5.19
C ASP A 22 6.76 -17.31 5.60
N LEU A 23 6.06 -16.63 4.67
CA LEU A 23 5.37 -15.36 4.91
C LEU A 23 4.05 -15.49 5.70
N SER A 24 3.52 -16.70 5.90
CA SER A 24 2.23 -16.93 6.58
C SER A 24 2.35 -17.81 7.83
N ASN A 25 3.55 -18.32 8.14
CA ASN A 25 3.83 -19.15 9.32
C ASN A 25 3.59 -18.46 10.69
N TRP A 26 3.31 -17.15 10.70
CA TRP A 26 2.99 -16.36 11.90
C TRP A 26 1.50 -16.02 12.05
N LEU A 27 0.66 -16.43 11.09
CA LEU A 27 -0.79 -16.27 11.15
C LEU A 27 -1.38 -17.29 12.14
N VAL A 28 -2.28 -16.84 13.01
CA VAL A 28 -3.02 -17.73 13.92
C VAL A 28 -3.88 -18.69 13.08
N GLU A 29 -4.03 -19.96 13.51
CA GLU A 29 -4.96 -20.92 12.90
C GLU A 29 -6.35 -20.27 12.76
N GLY A 30 -6.75 -19.94 11.52
CA GLY A 30 -7.94 -19.14 11.21
C GLY A 30 -7.72 -18.08 10.13
N GLU A 31 -6.63 -17.29 10.22
CA GLU A 31 -6.27 -16.27 9.21
C GLU A 31 -5.68 -16.91 7.94
N ALA A 32 -4.95 -18.02 8.12
CA ALA A 32 -4.49 -18.87 7.02
C ALA A 32 -5.66 -19.54 6.28
N THR A 33 -6.77 -19.84 6.96
CA THR A 33 -7.91 -20.59 6.40
C THR A 33 -8.78 -19.73 5.47
N ALA A 34 -8.95 -18.44 5.78
CA ALA A 34 -9.55 -17.48 4.83
C ALA A 34 -8.68 -17.29 3.57
N SER A 35 -7.36 -17.38 3.74
CA SER A 35 -6.39 -17.37 2.63
C SER A 35 -6.38 -18.71 1.86
N GLN A 36 -6.65 -19.84 2.51
CA GLN A 36 -6.66 -21.19 1.92
C GLN A 36 -7.97 -21.58 1.24
N GLY A 37 -9.13 -21.13 1.72
CA GLY A 37 -10.43 -21.46 1.12
C GLY A 37 -10.56 -21.01 -0.35
N TYR A 38 -9.80 -19.99 -0.74
CA TYR A 38 -9.68 -19.53 -2.13
C TYR A 38 -8.68 -20.34 -2.96
N LEU A 39 -7.62 -20.89 -2.33
CA LEU A 39 -6.62 -21.76 -2.97
C LEU A 39 -7.20 -23.13 -3.37
N THR A 40 -8.26 -23.58 -2.69
CA THR A 40 -8.93 -24.87 -2.95
C THR A 40 -10.19 -24.74 -3.79
N SER A 41 -10.57 -23.54 -4.25
CA SER A 41 -11.70 -23.39 -5.16
C SER A 41 -11.39 -24.14 -6.46
N ALA A 42 -12.27 -25.06 -6.84
CA ALA A 42 -12.04 -26.11 -7.85
C ALA A 42 -12.00 -25.61 -9.31
N ALA A 43 -11.43 -24.43 -9.55
CA ALA A 43 -11.17 -23.89 -10.88
C ALA A 43 -9.66 -24.03 -11.22
N GLY A 44 -9.25 -25.27 -11.45
CA GLY A 44 -8.17 -25.61 -12.39
C GLY A 44 -6.73 -25.50 -11.90
N ALA A 45 -6.09 -26.65 -11.71
CA ALA A 45 -4.64 -26.78 -11.68
C ALA A 45 -4.01 -26.19 -12.95
N SER A 46 -3.23 -25.12 -12.81
CA SER A 46 -2.33 -24.63 -13.85
C SER A 46 -1.15 -23.94 -13.14
N HIS A 47 0.07 -24.26 -13.57
CA HIS A 47 1.35 -23.79 -13.02
C HIS A 47 1.62 -22.28 -13.22
N ARG A 48 0.59 -21.45 -13.18
CA ARG A 48 0.66 -19.99 -13.13
C ARG A 48 -0.54 -19.53 -12.29
N PRO A 49 -0.35 -18.77 -11.21
CA PRO A 49 -1.46 -18.01 -10.63
C PRO A 49 -2.10 -17.21 -11.76
N SER A 50 -3.43 -17.22 -11.86
CA SER A 50 -4.13 -16.38 -12.84
C SER A 50 -3.72 -14.92 -12.64
N ARG A 51 -3.84 -14.08 -13.67
CA ARG A 51 -3.58 -12.62 -13.61
C ARG A 51 -4.29 -11.92 -12.42
N ALA A 52 -5.29 -12.55 -11.81
CA ALA A 52 -5.97 -12.11 -10.59
C ALA A 52 -5.07 -12.02 -9.34
N TRP A 53 -3.90 -12.68 -9.34
CA TRP A 53 -2.93 -12.58 -8.25
C TRP A 53 -2.04 -11.32 -8.34
N TYR A 54 -1.91 -10.74 -9.52
CA TYR A 54 -1.13 -9.51 -9.73
C TYR A 54 -2.03 -8.31 -9.49
N GLY A 55 -2.05 -7.80 -8.25
CA GLY A 55 -2.55 -6.46 -7.97
C GLY A 55 -3.81 -6.33 -7.13
N GLN A 56 -4.17 -7.33 -6.32
CA GLN A 56 -5.17 -7.11 -5.28
C GLN A 56 -4.61 -7.48 -3.92
N VAL A 57 -4.27 -6.46 -3.13
CA VAL A 57 -4.36 -6.64 -1.68
C VAL A 57 -5.86 -6.62 -1.36
N MET A 58 -6.36 -7.76 -0.88
CA MET A 58 -7.79 -8.09 -0.93
C MET A 58 -8.54 -7.79 0.37
N PRO A 59 -9.83 -7.39 0.31
CA PRO A 59 -10.74 -7.31 1.46
C PRO A 59 -10.68 -8.53 2.37
N GLY A 60 -10.36 -8.29 3.65
CA GLY A 60 -10.16 -9.29 4.71
C GLY A 60 -9.09 -10.35 4.45
N SER A 61 -8.06 -10.00 3.67
CA SER A 61 -6.74 -10.58 3.82
C SER A 61 -6.03 -9.99 5.05
N TRP A 62 -5.02 -10.71 5.56
CA TRP A 62 -4.17 -10.22 6.66
C TRP A 62 -3.28 -9.04 6.23
N ALA A 63 -3.12 -8.79 4.93
CA ALA A 63 -2.26 -7.74 4.39
C ALA A 63 -3.00 -6.38 4.27
N PRO A 64 -2.28 -5.24 4.34
CA PRO A 64 -2.85 -3.90 4.18
C PRO A 64 -3.46 -3.70 2.81
N ASN A 65 -4.73 -3.36 2.74
CA ASN A 65 -5.38 -3.08 1.46
C ASN A 65 -4.84 -1.79 0.82
N VAL A 66 -3.77 -1.94 0.04
CA VAL A 66 -3.25 -0.91 -0.86
C VAL A 66 -4.03 -1.01 -2.15
N ASP A 67 -5.23 -0.45 -2.13
CA ASP A 67 -6.03 -0.26 -3.34
C ASP A 67 -5.63 1.05 -4.05
N GLN A 68 -6.12 1.21 -5.27
CA GLN A 68 -5.89 2.44 -6.04
C GLN A 68 -6.41 3.69 -5.30
N ARG A 69 -7.45 3.57 -4.47
CA ARG A 69 -8.05 4.73 -3.77
C ARG A 69 -7.11 5.28 -2.71
N LEU A 70 -6.50 4.42 -1.89
CA LEU A 70 -5.52 4.83 -0.89
C LEU A 70 -4.31 5.49 -1.58
N PHE A 71 -3.78 4.84 -2.62
CA PHE A 71 -2.66 5.37 -3.41
C PHE A 71 -2.95 6.78 -3.95
N PHE A 72 -4.06 6.95 -4.67
CA PHE A 72 -4.42 8.24 -5.25
C PHE A 72 -4.75 9.28 -4.18
N ALA A 73 -5.40 8.92 -3.07
CA ALA A 73 -5.73 9.88 -2.01
C ALA A 73 -4.48 10.47 -1.34
N VAL A 74 -3.44 9.67 -1.10
CA VAL A 74 -2.18 10.15 -0.51
C VAL A 74 -1.46 11.11 -1.46
N LEU A 75 -1.42 10.79 -2.76
CA LEU A 75 -0.77 11.62 -3.79
C LEU A 75 -1.61 12.86 -4.14
N GLU A 76 -2.93 12.78 -4.07
CA GLU A 76 -3.83 13.92 -4.23
C GLU A 76 -3.68 14.89 -3.06
N ALA A 77 -3.61 14.41 -1.82
CA ALA A 77 -3.35 15.25 -0.66
C ALA A 77 -2.07 16.09 -0.84
N TRP A 78 -1.03 15.48 -1.40
CA TRP A 78 0.24 16.14 -1.73
C TRP A 78 0.11 17.17 -2.86
N THR A 79 -0.34 16.73 -4.05
CA THR A 79 -0.39 17.58 -5.26
C THR A 79 -1.44 18.68 -5.17
N ALA A 80 -2.53 18.46 -4.45
CA ALA A 80 -3.58 19.46 -4.20
C ALA A 80 -3.28 20.37 -2.99
N LEU A 81 -2.16 20.15 -2.28
CA LEU A 81 -1.79 20.87 -1.05
C LEU A 81 -2.88 20.79 0.04
N LYS A 82 -3.52 19.63 0.18
CA LYS A 82 -4.62 19.37 1.12
C LYS A 82 -4.31 18.15 2.01
N PRO A 83 -3.52 18.30 3.09
CA PRO A 83 -3.10 17.17 3.93
C PRO A 83 -4.26 16.44 4.59
N ALA A 84 -5.40 17.13 4.80
CA ALA A 84 -6.60 16.54 5.37
C ALA A 84 -7.15 15.34 4.57
N LEU A 85 -6.86 15.26 3.27
CA LEU A 85 -7.37 14.18 2.41
C LEU A 85 -6.74 12.80 2.72
N SER A 86 -5.50 12.77 3.22
CA SER A 86 -4.74 11.54 3.50
C SER A 86 -4.72 11.15 4.98
N GLN A 87 -5.25 12.00 5.87
CA GLN A 87 -5.13 11.80 7.32
C GLN A 87 -5.70 10.47 7.81
N GLY A 88 -6.82 10.02 7.24
CA GLY A 88 -7.51 8.81 7.68
C GLY A 88 -6.82 7.50 7.27
N VAL A 89 -5.74 7.55 6.50
CA VAL A 89 -4.99 6.37 6.03
C VAL A 89 -3.52 6.37 6.46
N MET A 90 -3.06 7.43 7.12
CA MET A 90 -1.67 7.63 7.54
C MET A 90 -1.55 7.62 9.07
N ALA A 91 -0.46 7.08 9.58
CA ALA A 91 -0.09 7.23 10.98
C ALA A 91 0.33 8.69 11.26
N SER A 92 0.10 9.14 12.49
CA SER A 92 0.27 10.56 12.87
C SER A 92 1.64 11.13 12.50
N LEU A 93 2.72 10.34 12.67
CA LEU A 93 4.08 10.81 12.42
C LEU A 93 4.31 11.17 10.94
N ILE A 94 4.04 10.24 10.01
CA ILE A 94 4.21 10.49 8.58
C ILE A 94 3.20 11.52 8.06
N TRP A 95 1.99 11.56 8.62
CA TRP A 95 1.01 12.57 8.24
C TRP A 95 1.43 13.98 8.63
N GLU A 96 1.93 14.18 9.86
CA GLU A 96 2.46 15.48 10.29
C GLU A 96 3.69 15.90 9.47
N GLN A 97 4.53 14.94 9.06
CA GLN A 97 5.63 15.21 8.13
C GLN A 97 5.10 15.73 6.77
N GLN A 98 4.17 15.00 6.13
CA GLN A 98 3.58 15.41 4.86
C GLN A 98 2.92 16.79 4.97
N LYS A 99 2.20 17.05 6.05
CA LYS A 99 1.57 18.34 6.33
C LYS A 99 2.58 19.48 6.49
N ALA A 100 3.71 19.24 7.14
CA ALA A 100 4.79 20.22 7.25
C ALA A 100 5.41 20.55 5.87
N GLU A 101 5.62 19.53 5.04
CA GLU A 101 6.12 19.70 3.68
C GLU A 101 5.13 20.49 2.80
N ILE A 102 3.83 20.15 2.83
CA ILE A 102 2.77 20.90 2.13
C ILE A 102 2.72 22.35 2.58
N THR A 103 2.87 22.59 3.89
CA THR A 103 2.91 23.96 4.44
C THR A 103 4.09 24.74 3.86
N SER A 104 5.26 24.11 3.75
CA SER A 104 6.45 24.73 3.13
C SER A 104 6.22 25.04 1.65
N TYR A 105 5.62 24.11 0.89
CA TYR A 105 5.28 24.31 -0.52
C TYR A 105 4.32 25.50 -0.68
N THR A 106 3.26 25.53 0.14
CA THR A 106 2.26 26.60 0.12
C THR A 106 2.90 27.98 0.39
N GLN A 107 3.77 28.08 1.40
CA GLN A 107 4.46 29.33 1.75
C GLN A 107 5.38 29.84 0.64
N ARG A 108 5.95 28.93 -0.16
CA ARG A 108 6.82 29.27 -1.30
C ARG A 108 6.03 29.54 -2.58
N GLY A 109 4.72 29.32 -2.57
CA GLY A 109 3.90 29.33 -3.78
C GLY A 109 4.24 28.18 -4.73
N TRP A 110 4.76 27.07 -4.20
CA TRP A 110 5.12 25.89 -4.98
C TRP A 110 3.97 24.88 -4.99
N ARG A 111 3.92 24.08 -6.04
CA ARG A 111 3.07 22.89 -6.08
C ARG A 111 3.79 21.77 -6.82
N ASN A 112 3.61 20.55 -6.34
CA ASN A 112 4.04 19.36 -7.07
C ASN A 112 2.97 18.94 -8.08
N VAL A 113 3.42 18.38 -9.20
CA VAL A 113 2.58 17.83 -10.26
C VAL A 113 3.03 16.42 -10.57
N LEU A 114 2.08 15.49 -10.58
CA LEU A 114 2.25 14.12 -11.04
C LEU A 114 1.42 13.94 -12.32
N ASP A 115 1.90 14.49 -13.45
CA ASP A 115 1.18 14.40 -14.72
C ASP A 115 1.21 12.98 -15.28
N LYS A 116 0.12 12.57 -15.95
CA LYS A 116 -0.08 11.21 -16.47
C LYS A 116 0.13 10.11 -15.42
N LEU A 117 -0.16 10.41 -14.15
CA LEU A 117 -0.06 9.45 -13.07
C LEU A 117 -0.92 8.22 -13.34
N SER A 118 -0.28 7.06 -13.34
CA SER A 118 -0.94 5.77 -13.49
C SER A 118 -0.39 4.77 -12.47
N PHE A 119 -1.31 4.02 -11.86
CA PHE A 119 -0.98 2.93 -10.96
C PHE A 119 -0.76 1.66 -11.77
N SER A 120 0.45 1.12 -11.77
CA SER A 120 0.81 -0.04 -12.60
C SER A 120 0.63 -1.36 -11.84
N SER A 121 1.18 -1.46 -10.63
CA SER A 121 1.00 -2.66 -9.77
C SER A 121 1.34 -2.39 -8.32
N ALA A 122 0.82 -3.22 -7.42
CA ALA A 122 1.28 -3.33 -6.03
C ALA A 122 1.50 -4.80 -5.66
N VAL A 123 2.63 -5.09 -5.01
CA VAL A 123 2.98 -6.45 -4.55
C VAL A 123 3.52 -6.42 -3.13
N ILE A 124 3.25 -7.46 -2.33
CA ILE A 124 3.86 -7.58 -1.00
C ILE A 124 5.35 -7.91 -1.18
N ALA A 125 6.22 -6.98 -0.79
CA ALA A 125 7.67 -7.12 -0.85
C ALA A 125 8.27 -7.66 0.46
N GLY A 126 7.57 -7.47 1.58
CA GLY A 126 7.97 -8.00 2.87
C GLY A 126 6.84 -7.97 3.89
N ALA A 127 6.91 -8.85 4.88
CA ALA A 127 6.04 -8.86 6.05
C ALA A 127 6.85 -9.28 7.28
N LEU A 128 6.65 -8.59 8.39
CA LEU A 128 7.33 -8.83 9.65
C LEU A 128 6.34 -8.60 10.79
N ARG A 129 6.39 -9.44 11.83
CA ARG A 129 5.74 -9.19 13.11
C ARG A 129 6.83 -8.95 14.17
N ASP A 130 6.67 -7.90 14.95
CA ASP A 130 7.44 -7.66 16.17
C ASP A 130 6.52 -7.67 17.41
N SER A 131 7.07 -7.37 18.60
CA SER A 131 6.34 -7.42 19.85
C SER A 131 5.17 -6.44 19.96
N GLY A 132 5.09 -5.42 19.10
CA GLY A 132 4.04 -4.40 19.12
C GLY A 132 3.22 -4.30 17.84
N PHE A 133 3.80 -4.60 16.68
CA PHE A 133 3.21 -4.33 15.38
C PHE A 133 3.36 -5.49 14.40
N ASP A 134 2.31 -5.68 13.60
CA ASP A 134 2.46 -6.30 12.28
C ASP A 134 2.89 -5.21 11.32
N THR A 135 3.89 -5.48 10.49
CA THR A 135 4.44 -4.59 9.48
C THR A 135 4.39 -5.26 8.13
N VAL A 136 3.86 -4.58 7.12
CA VAL A 136 3.87 -5.05 5.74
C VAL A 136 4.45 -3.97 4.83
N THR A 137 5.38 -4.38 3.98
CA THR A 137 5.96 -3.55 2.93
C THR A 137 5.31 -3.91 1.60
N VAL A 138 4.69 -2.92 0.97
CA VAL A 138 4.04 -3.05 -0.33
C VAL A 138 4.84 -2.27 -1.35
N ARG A 139 5.36 -2.98 -2.35
CA ARG A 139 6.06 -2.37 -3.48
C ARG A 139 5.06 -1.94 -4.52
N ILE A 140 4.99 -0.64 -4.75
CA ILE A 140 4.14 -0.01 -5.75
C ILE A 140 5.00 0.36 -6.94
N ASN A 141 4.52 0.03 -8.14
CA ASN A 141 5.05 0.54 -9.40
C ASN A 141 4.01 1.46 -10.00
N ALA A 142 4.46 2.63 -10.45
CA ALA A 142 3.62 3.64 -11.07
C ALA A 142 4.41 4.37 -12.16
N THR A 143 3.70 5.13 -12.97
CA THR A 143 4.29 5.95 -14.03
C THR A 143 3.73 7.35 -13.89
N SER A 144 4.59 8.38 -13.91
CA SER A 144 4.18 9.79 -13.96
C SER A 144 5.34 10.68 -14.39
N ALA A 145 5.02 11.90 -14.83
CA ALA A 145 5.96 13.02 -14.80
C ALA A 145 5.85 13.71 -13.43
N ASP A 146 6.94 13.75 -12.67
CA ASP A 146 7.00 14.30 -11.31
C ASP A 146 7.86 15.56 -11.30
N TYR A 147 7.21 16.72 -11.14
CA TYR A 147 7.86 18.01 -11.17
C TYR A 147 7.18 19.06 -10.28
N ASP A 148 7.96 20.01 -9.82
CA ASP A 148 7.49 21.14 -9.02
C ASP A 148 7.38 22.39 -9.87
N LEU A 149 6.31 23.13 -9.66
CA LEU A 149 6.06 24.42 -10.25
C LEU A 149 6.16 25.53 -9.21
N ASP A 150 6.71 26.69 -9.60
CA ASP A 150 6.57 27.92 -8.84
C ASP A 150 5.19 28.59 -9.04
N ALA A 151 4.97 29.73 -8.39
CA ALA A 151 3.73 30.48 -8.48
C ALA A 151 3.43 31.01 -9.90
N GLY A 152 4.47 31.14 -10.74
CA GLY A 152 4.36 31.55 -12.14
C GLY A 152 4.13 30.37 -13.10
N GLY A 153 4.04 29.14 -12.60
CA GLY A 153 3.87 27.93 -13.40
C GLY A 153 5.14 27.48 -14.11
N ARG A 154 6.32 27.93 -13.67
CA ARG A 154 7.60 27.46 -14.20
C ARG A 154 8.07 26.23 -13.46
N VAL A 155 8.61 25.26 -14.21
CA VAL A 155 9.24 24.07 -13.63
C VAL A 155 10.52 24.49 -12.90
N ILE A 156 10.58 24.20 -11.60
CA ILE A 156 11.71 24.53 -10.73
C ILE A 156 12.48 23.28 -10.26
N ARG A 157 11.86 22.10 -10.36
CA ARG A 157 12.46 20.81 -10.02
C ARG A 157 11.73 19.68 -10.75
N GLY A 158 12.42 18.58 -11.04
CA GLY A 158 11.82 17.37 -11.59
C GLY A 158 11.80 17.35 -13.12
N ASP A 159 11.04 16.40 -13.67
CA ASP A 159 10.96 16.14 -15.11
C ASP A 159 9.49 16.12 -15.56
N THR A 160 9.23 16.74 -16.71
CA THR A 160 7.91 16.77 -17.34
C THR A 160 7.65 15.58 -18.25
N ASP A 161 8.69 14.80 -18.56
CA ASP A 161 8.56 13.54 -19.29
C ASP A 161 8.21 12.40 -18.31
N PRO A 162 7.16 11.61 -18.59
CA PRO A 162 6.79 10.50 -17.72
C PRO A 162 7.84 9.40 -17.68
N TRP A 163 8.08 8.87 -16.49
CA TRP A 163 8.96 7.72 -16.27
C TRP A 163 8.34 6.74 -15.27
N ASP A 164 8.76 5.48 -15.37
CA ASP A 164 8.32 4.42 -14.45
C ASP A 164 9.14 4.50 -13.16
N TRP A 165 8.44 4.52 -12.03
CA TRP A 165 9.04 4.59 -10.70
C TRP A 165 8.48 3.55 -9.75
N THR A 166 9.28 3.25 -8.73
CA THR A 166 8.96 2.23 -7.73
C THR A 166 9.14 2.81 -6.33
N GLU A 167 8.16 2.56 -5.47
CA GLU A 167 8.18 2.93 -4.06
C GLU A 167 7.77 1.74 -3.19
N ASP A 168 8.43 1.56 -2.05
CA ASP A 168 8.00 0.66 -0.99
C ASP A 168 7.19 1.48 0.03
N TRP A 169 5.90 1.15 0.16
CA TRP A 169 4.98 1.75 1.13
C TRP A 169 4.84 0.80 2.31
N ILE A 170 5.11 1.29 3.52
CA ILE A 170 5.20 0.49 4.74
C ILE A 170 4.00 0.78 5.62
N PHE A 171 3.22 -0.27 5.87
CA PHE A 171 2.03 -0.22 6.68
C PHE A 171 2.25 -0.94 7.99
N GLN A 172 1.66 -0.42 9.06
CA GLN A 172 1.67 -1.06 10.37
C GLN A 172 0.28 -1.11 10.97
N ARG A 173 0.04 -2.15 11.76
CA ARG A 173 -1.10 -2.27 12.69
C ARG A 173 -0.64 -2.87 14.01
N PRO A 174 -1.32 -2.64 15.13
CA PRO A 174 -1.01 -3.34 16.38
C PRO A 174 -1.11 -4.87 16.17
N SER A 175 -0.12 -5.63 16.66
CA SER A 175 -0.08 -7.09 16.49
C SER A 175 -1.18 -7.83 17.27
N THR A 176 -1.82 -7.15 18.22
CA THR A 176 -2.97 -7.64 19.01
C THR A 176 -4.30 -7.54 18.27
N LEU A 177 -4.35 -6.84 17.13
CA LEU A 177 -5.56 -6.57 16.38
C LEU A 177 -5.88 -7.76 15.47
N VAL A 178 -7.03 -8.39 15.68
CA VAL A 178 -7.47 -9.53 14.87
C VAL A 178 -8.26 -9.02 13.67
N THR A 179 -7.87 -9.49 12.48
CA THR A 179 -8.55 -9.12 11.23
C THR A 179 -10.01 -9.57 11.26
N GLY A 180 -10.96 -8.64 11.09
CA GLY A 180 -12.39 -8.99 10.97
C GLY A 180 -12.70 -9.74 9.67
N GLN A 181 -13.81 -10.49 9.63
CA GLN A 181 -14.26 -11.18 8.41
C GLN A 181 -14.53 -10.18 7.26
N SER A 182 -14.02 -10.50 6.05
CA SER A 182 -14.26 -9.74 4.81
C SER A 182 -15.75 -9.48 4.57
N GLY A 183 -16.09 -8.30 4.04
CA GLY A 183 -17.46 -7.96 3.64
C GLY A 183 -18.32 -7.34 4.74
N THR A 184 -17.74 -7.01 5.90
CA THR A 184 -18.47 -6.30 6.95
C THR A 184 -18.30 -4.79 6.80
N ILE A 185 -19.30 -4.14 6.19
CA ILE A 185 -19.38 -2.66 6.19
C ILE A 185 -19.47 -2.19 7.65
N THR A 186 -18.53 -1.34 8.03
CA THR A 186 -18.50 -0.67 9.33
C THR A 186 -18.87 0.80 9.18
N SER A 187 -19.85 1.24 9.95
CA SER A 187 -20.08 2.67 10.13
C SER A 187 -19.11 3.21 11.18
N GLN A 188 -18.36 4.24 10.83
CA GLN A 188 -17.45 4.93 11.76
C GLN A 188 -17.41 6.44 11.47
N ALA A 189 -16.99 7.22 12.46
CA ALA A 189 -16.79 8.66 12.28
C ALA A 189 -15.55 8.91 11.41
N CYS A 190 -15.67 9.80 10.41
CA CYS A 190 -14.55 10.27 9.62
C CYS A 190 -13.55 11.01 10.53
N PRO A 191 -12.26 10.64 10.54
CA PRO A 191 -11.25 11.32 11.37
C PRO A 191 -11.05 12.80 11.01
N ASN A 192 -11.37 13.18 9.77
CA ASN A 192 -11.20 14.55 9.28
C ASN A 192 -12.39 15.47 9.64
N CYS A 193 -13.63 15.03 9.43
CA CYS A 193 -14.82 15.89 9.60
C CYS A 193 -15.85 15.41 10.63
N GLY A 194 -15.69 14.21 11.20
CA GLY A 194 -16.61 13.62 12.16
C GLY A 194 -17.89 13.02 11.55
N ALA A 195 -18.13 13.14 10.24
CA ALA A 195 -19.31 12.57 9.59
C ALA A 195 -19.31 11.04 9.70
N SER A 196 -20.50 10.44 9.82
CA SER A 196 -20.65 8.99 9.77
C SER A 196 -20.40 8.48 8.34
N VAL A 197 -19.42 7.60 8.18
CA VAL A 197 -19.03 7.02 6.90
C VAL A 197 -19.14 5.50 6.99
N ASN A 198 -19.77 4.90 5.97
CA ASN A 198 -19.77 3.46 5.78
C ASN A 198 -18.48 3.06 5.06
N VAL A 199 -17.66 2.28 5.76
CA VAL A 199 -16.36 1.83 5.29
C VAL A 199 -16.36 0.31 5.26
N ASP A 200 -16.11 -0.26 4.08
CA ASP A 200 -15.72 -1.66 3.95
C ASP A 200 -14.23 -1.75 4.29
N ILE A 201 -13.36 -1.32 3.36
CA ILE A 201 -11.91 -1.27 3.55
C ILE A 201 -11.40 0.17 3.62
N THR A 202 -11.36 0.84 2.47
CA THR A 202 -10.97 2.24 2.27
C THR A 202 -12.10 2.91 1.48
N SER A 203 -12.64 3.98 2.04
CA SER A 203 -13.70 4.76 1.43
C SER A 203 -13.30 6.23 1.38
N ILE A 204 -13.79 6.94 0.37
CA ILE A 204 -13.73 8.41 0.34
C ILE A 204 -14.95 8.94 1.11
N CYS A 205 -14.72 9.82 2.07
CA CYS A 205 -15.78 10.46 2.83
C CYS A 205 -16.61 11.34 1.87
N PRO A 206 -17.93 11.14 1.73
CA PRO A 206 -18.75 11.92 0.81
C PRO A 206 -19.00 13.36 1.26
N PHE A 207 -18.51 13.74 2.44
CA PHE A 207 -18.72 15.07 3.03
C PHE A 207 -17.48 15.96 2.96
N CYS A 208 -16.27 15.39 3.02
CA CYS A 208 -15.02 16.16 3.05
C CYS A 208 -13.92 15.58 2.15
N ASP A 209 -14.25 14.56 1.34
CA ASP A 209 -13.38 13.90 0.39
C ASP A 209 -12.13 13.21 0.98
N ALA A 210 -11.99 13.17 2.31
CA ALA A 210 -10.89 12.47 2.95
C ALA A 210 -11.00 10.96 2.80
N ALA A 211 -9.88 10.30 2.53
CA ALA A 211 -9.78 8.85 2.59
C ALA A 211 -9.90 8.37 4.05
N VAL A 212 -10.71 7.34 4.25
CA VAL A 212 -11.00 6.76 5.56
C VAL A 212 -10.82 5.25 5.46
N ILE A 213 -9.97 4.68 6.31
CA ILE A 213 -9.80 3.22 6.43
C ILE A 213 -10.62 2.65 7.59
N SER A 214 -11.19 1.47 7.41
CA SER A 214 -11.96 0.80 8.48
C SER A 214 -11.05 0.44 9.65
N GLY A 215 -11.50 0.77 10.87
CA GLY A 215 -10.82 0.40 12.11
C GLY A 215 -10.69 -1.12 12.33
N LYS A 216 -11.39 -1.96 11.57
CA LYS A 216 -11.28 -3.43 11.62
C LYS A 216 -10.06 -4.00 10.91
N PHE A 217 -9.48 -3.25 9.96
CA PHE A 217 -8.30 -3.68 9.22
C PHE A 217 -7.02 -3.03 9.76
N GLY A 218 -7.12 -1.85 10.40
CA GLY A 218 -6.11 -1.31 11.32
C GLY A 218 -4.76 -0.93 10.70
N TRP A 219 -4.58 -1.07 9.39
CA TRP A 219 -3.33 -0.80 8.69
C TRP A 219 -3.21 0.68 8.36
N LEU A 220 -2.24 1.36 8.98
CA LEU A 220 -1.91 2.74 8.67
C LEU A 220 -0.59 2.82 7.90
N LEU A 221 -0.52 3.69 6.91
CA LEU A 221 0.73 4.03 6.24
C LEU A 221 1.66 4.72 7.24
N THR A 222 2.88 4.22 7.39
CA THR A 222 3.86 4.71 8.38
C THR A 222 5.13 5.25 7.75
N ARG A 223 5.47 4.78 6.54
CA ARG A 223 6.65 5.21 5.79
C ARG A 223 6.48 4.97 4.29
N ILE A 224 7.13 5.79 3.48
CA ILE A 224 7.27 5.65 2.03
C ILE A 224 8.76 5.73 1.71
N ASP A 225 9.32 4.71 1.06
CA ASP A 225 10.72 4.62 0.67
C ASP A 225 10.81 4.52 -0.87
N ARG A 226 11.54 5.43 -1.53
CA ARG A 226 11.86 5.32 -2.99
C ARG A 226 12.99 4.31 -3.21
N ILE A 227 12.90 3.52 -4.30
CA ILE A 227 13.83 2.42 -4.63
C ILE A 227 14.54 2.67 -5.95
#